data_AF-X1I8N1-F1
#
_entry.id   AF-X1I8N1-F1
#
_cell.length_a   1.000
_cell.length_b   1.000
_cell.length_c   1.000
_cell.angle_alpha   90.00
_cell.angle_beta   90.00
_cell.angle_gamma   90.00
#
_symmetry.space_group_name_H-M   'P 1'
#
loop_
_entity.id
_entity.type
_entity.pdbx_description
1 polymer ?
#
loop_
_entity_poly.entity_id
_entity_poly.type
_entity_poly.pdbx_seq_one_letter_code
_entity_poly.pdbx_strand_id
1 'polypeptide(L)'
;MLQAGYIYPLEIFTNNGSFCDSGDLDLYVVVSKGEAGRVDFTFYNESLIDSSIARIYFDDDSLLDISAITEGAGTSFSQPATPGNLPSGKSLEPPFVATEGFSFNSQPPRPQSGVNPGEWLRITFDINGSTFAAVINGLDTGAIRIGTHIIALPDGSSESAIVVPEPVTIALLGLGGLALIRRRRK
;
A
#
# COMPACT_ATOMS: atom_id res chain seq x y z
N MET A 1 8.45 22.19 -6.69
CA MET A 1 8.10 21.80 -5.31
C MET A 1 7.75 20.32 -5.36
N LEU A 2 8.56 19.45 -4.76
CA LEU A 2 8.17 18.06 -4.53
C LEU A 2 6.99 18.10 -3.56
N GLN A 3 5.82 17.64 -3.99
CA GLN A 3 4.67 17.48 -3.11
C GLN A 3 4.96 16.25 -2.23
N ALA A 4 4.88 16.40 -0.91
CA ALA A 4 5.07 15.28 0.02
C ALA A 4 4.04 14.17 -0.28
N GLY A 5 4.49 12.92 -0.34
CA GLY A 5 3.62 11.75 -0.48
C GLY A 5 2.91 11.42 0.83
N TYR A 6 1.78 10.73 0.72
CA TYR A 6 1.05 10.14 1.84
C TYR A 6 1.58 8.73 2.06
N ILE A 7 1.81 8.35 3.31
CA ILE A 7 2.31 7.02 3.68
C ILE A 7 1.12 6.23 4.20
N TYR A 8 0.94 5.01 3.70
CA TYR A 8 -0.07 4.08 4.20
C TYR A 8 0.61 2.77 4.59
N PRO A 9 0.56 2.38 5.88
CA PRO A 9 1.01 1.07 6.32
C PRO A 9 0.20 -0.06 5.66
N LEU A 10 0.86 -1.20 5.43
CA LEU A 10 0.21 -2.44 5.03
C LEU A 10 -0.03 -3.30 6.27
N GLU A 11 -1.27 -3.39 6.71
CA GLU A 11 -1.64 -4.18 7.90
C GLU A 11 -2.01 -5.60 7.50
N ILE A 12 -1.33 -6.57 8.09
CA ILE A 12 -1.64 -7.99 7.95
C ILE A 12 -2.98 -8.30 8.64
N PHE A 13 -3.87 -8.98 7.93
CA PHE A 13 -5.18 -9.39 8.47
C PHE A 13 -5.35 -10.92 8.56
N THR A 14 -4.36 -11.69 8.10
CA THR A 14 -4.32 -13.15 8.22
C THR A 14 -3.35 -13.58 9.32
N ASN A 15 -3.47 -14.82 9.79
CA ASN A 15 -2.69 -15.37 10.90
C ASN A 15 -2.14 -16.77 10.58
N ASN A 16 -1.59 -16.94 9.38
CA ASN A 16 -1.10 -18.23 8.91
C ASN A 16 0.21 -18.67 9.59
N GLY A 17 1.01 -17.72 10.06
CA GLY A 17 2.32 -17.93 10.68
C GLY A 17 2.57 -17.13 11.96
N SER A 18 3.72 -17.40 12.59
CA SER A 18 4.15 -16.81 13.86
C SER A 18 4.70 -15.39 13.73
N PHE A 19 4.90 -14.91 12.51
CA PHE A 19 5.44 -13.58 12.22
C PHE A 19 4.37 -12.59 11.71
N CYS A 20 3.09 -12.98 11.69
CA CYS A 20 2.01 -12.14 11.18
C CYS A 20 1.82 -10.80 11.94
N ASP A 21 2.24 -10.72 13.19
CA ASP A 21 2.18 -9.55 14.08
C ASP A 21 3.57 -9.08 14.53
N SER A 22 4.63 -9.49 13.83
CA SER A 22 6.01 -9.11 14.16
C SER A 22 6.20 -7.60 14.04
N GLY A 23 6.72 -6.97 15.09
CA GLY A 23 7.13 -5.56 15.07
C GLY A 23 8.35 -5.28 14.18
N ASP A 24 8.99 -6.32 13.65
CA ASP A 24 10.10 -6.23 12.70
C ASP A 24 9.62 -6.27 11.23
N LEU A 25 8.30 -6.39 10.98
CA LEU A 25 7.71 -6.18 9.65
C LEU A 25 7.35 -4.71 9.46
N ASP A 26 7.98 -4.08 8.47
CA ASP A 26 7.71 -2.70 8.08
C ASP A 26 7.47 -2.64 6.58
N LEU A 27 6.19 -2.63 6.21
CA LEU A 27 5.71 -2.64 4.84
C LEU A 27 4.72 -1.50 4.66
N TYR A 28 4.94 -0.66 3.67
CA TYR A 28 4.06 0.49 3.42
C TYR A 28 4.04 0.88 1.95
N VAL A 29 3.05 1.66 1.57
CA VAL A 29 2.96 2.30 0.26
C VAL A 29 2.98 3.82 0.41
N VAL A 30 3.85 4.47 -0.35
CA VAL A 30 3.87 5.92 -0.50
C VAL A 30 3.03 6.29 -1.73
N VAL A 31 2.00 7.09 -1.51
CA VAL A 31 1.10 7.60 -2.54
C VAL A 31 1.44 9.06 -2.81
N SER A 32 1.95 9.34 -4.01
CA SER A 32 2.42 10.67 -4.38
C SER A 32 1.84 11.12 -5.71
N LYS A 33 1.77 12.44 -5.89
CA LYS A 33 1.29 13.03 -7.13
C LYS A 33 2.34 12.82 -8.22
N GLY A 34 1.96 12.09 -9.27
CA GLY A 34 2.76 11.93 -10.48
C GLY A 34 2.62 13.14 -11.43
N GLU A 35 3.36 13.10 -12.52
CA GLU A 35 3.25 14.11 -13.59
C GLU A 35 2.01 13.88 -14.45
N ALA A 36 1.56 14.90 -15.18
CA ALA A 36 0.51 14.78 -16.21
C ALA A 36 -0.82 14.13 -15.79
N GLY A 37 -1.25 14.30 -14.53
CA GLY A 37 -2.51 13.73 -14.04
C GLY A 37 -2.40 12.28 -13.57
N ARG A 38 -1.19 11.87 -13.17
CA ARG A 38 -0.89 10.54 -12.63
C ARG A 38 -0.79 10.52 -11.10
N VAL A 39 -0.90 9.33 -10.56
CA VAL A 39 -0.59 8.99 -9.17
C VAL A 39 0.43 7.86 -9.15
N ASP A 40 1.43 7.99 -8.28
CA ASP A 40 2.46 6.99 -8.05
C ASP A 40 2.19 6.28 -6.72
N PHE A 41 2.06 4.96 -6.77
CA PHE A 41 2.02 4.07 -5.60
C PHE A 41 3.37 3.35 -5.49
N THR A 42 4.21 3.76 -4.54
CA THR A 42 5.53 3.16 -4.34
C THR A 42 5.51 2.30 -3.10
N PHE A 43 5.61 0.99 -3.29
CA PHE A 43 5.64 -0.03 -2.25
C PHE A 43 7.06 -0.17 -1.75
N TYR A 44 7.23 -0.15 -0.43
CA TYR A 44 8.50 -0.32 0.25
C TYR A 44 8.42 -1.51 1.19
N ASN A 45 9.56 -2.18 1.36
CA ASN A 45 9.77 -3.15 2.41
C ASN A 45 11.02 -2.73 3.19
N GLU A 46 10.83 -2.22 4.40
CA GLU A 46 11.90 -1.81 5.31
C GLU A 46 12.01 -2.78 6.51
N SER A 47 11.43 -3.99 6.37
CA SER A 47 11.40 -5.00 7.42
C SER A 47 12.80 -5.43 7.85
N LEU A 48 12.97 -5.77 9.14
CA LEU A 48 14.21 -6.31 9.69
C LEU A 48 14.27 -7.84 9.64
N ILE A 49 13.23 -8.48 9.13
CA ILE A 49 13.14 -9.92 8.91
C ILE A 49 12.88 -10.26 7.45
N ASP A 50 13.20 -11.50 7.08
CA ASP A 50 12.89 -12.04 5.76
C ASP A 50 11.40 -11.89 5.46
N SER A 51 11.09 -11.24 4.34
CA SER A 51 9.75 -11.01 3.84
C SER A 51 9.84 -10.56 2.39
N SER A 52 8.80 -10.81 1.59
CA SER A 52 8.77 -10.33 0.21
C SER A 52 7.36 -10.00 -0.21
N ILE A 53 7.10 -8.76 -0.63
CA ILE A 53 5.83 -8.43 -1.29
C ILE A 53 5.88 -9.09 -2.66
N ALA A 54 5.19 -10.22 -2.81
CA ALA A 54 5.22 -10.99 -4.05
C ALA A 54 4.11 -10.59 -5.02
N ARG A 55 3.01 -10.04 -4.49
CA ARG A 55 1.84 -9.62 -5.28
C ARG A 55 1.20 -8.38 -4.69
N ILE A 56 0.67 -7.56 -5.59
CA ILE A 56 -0.04 -6.31 -5.26
C ILE A 56 -1.36 -6.32 -6.04
N TYR A 57 -2.41 -5.83 -5.40
CA TYR A 57 -3.76 -5.77 -5.94
C TYR A 57 -4.38 -4.42 -5.63
N PHE A 58 -5.15 -3.88 -6.56
CA PHE A 58 -6.00 -2.73 -6.33
C PHE A 58 -7.45 -3.15 -6.53
N ASP A 59 -8.30 -2.73 -5.60
CA ASP A 59 -9.74 -2.82 -5.67
C ASP A 59 -10.25 -1.38 -5.75
N ASP A 60 -10.61 -1.01 -6.97
CA ASP A 60 -11.02 0.33 -7.40
C ASP A 60 -12.20 0.20 -8.36
N ASP A 61 -13.16 1.12 -8.21
CA ASP A 61 -14.41 1.12 -8.97
C ASP A 61 -14.33 1.88 -10.31
N SER A 62 -13.17 2.44 -10.71
CA SER A 62 -12.78 2.94 -12.08
C SER A 62 -11.92 4.22 -12.08
N LEU A 63 -11.43 4.69 -10.93
CA LEU A 63 -10.69 5.96 -10.85
C LEU A 63 -9.32 5.90 -11.51
N LEU A 64 -8.74 4.70 -11.64
CA LEU A 64 -7.38 4.49 -12.10
C LEU A 64 -7.36 3.82 -13.48
N ASP A 65 -6.32 4.10 -14.27
CA ASP A 65 -5.90 3.30 -15.43
C ASP A 65 -4.38 3.11 -15.36
N ILE A 66 -3.87 1.92 -15.66
CA ILE A 66 -2.44 1.67 -15.48
C ILE A 66 -1.63 2.42 -16.54
N SER A 67 -0.60 3.12 -16.08
CA SER A 67 0.33 3.85 -16.93
C SER A 67 1.69 3.17 -17.03
N ALA A 68 2.26 2.76 -15.88
CA ALA A 68 3.60 2.18 -15.84
C ALA A 68 3.85 1.33 -14.59
N ILE A 69 4.82 0.42 -14.72
CA ILE A 69 5.50 -0.25 -13.62
C ILE A 69 6.95 0.20 -13.67
N THR A 70 7.45 0.79 -12.59
CA THR A 70 8.88 1.10 -12.42
C THR A 70 9.46 0.19 -11.35
N GLU A 71 10.41 -0.63 -11.74
CA GLU A 71 11.09 -1.60 -10.89
C GLU A 71 12.30 -0.95 -10.20
N GLY A 72 12.38 -1.10 -8.87
CA GLY A 72 13.61 -0.87 -8.13
C GLY A 72 14.62 -2.00 -8.36
N ALA A 73 15.86 -1.82 -7.91
CA ALA A 73 16.87 -2.86 -7.99
C ALA A 73 16.38 -4.14 -7.28
N GLY A 74 16.55 -5.29 -7.92
CA GLY A 74 16.13 -6.60 -7.39
C GLY A 74 14.67 -6.97 -7.69
N THR A 75 13.80 -6.00 -7.96
CA THR A 75 12.38 -6.26 -8.24
C THR A 75 12.13 -6.60 -9.71
N SER A 76 11.17 -7.49 -9.98
CA SER A 76 10.63 -7.69 -11.33
C SER A 76 9.17 -8.14 -11.31
N PHE A 77 8.28 -7.39 -11.97
CA PHE A 77 6.82 -7.56 -11.88
C PHE A 77 6.13 -7.55 -13.25
N SER A 78 5.05 -8.31 -13.35
CA SER A 78 4.14 -8.26 -14.50
C SER A 78 2.68 -8.35 -14.06
N GLN A 79 1.78 -8.05 -14.99
CA GLN A 79 0.34 -8.27 -14.85
C GLN A 79 -0.12 -9.42 -15.79
N PRO A 80 -1.26 -10.08 -15.49
CA PRO A 80 -1.96 -10.04 -14.21
C PRO A 80 -1.27 -10.94 -13.16
N ALA A 81 -1.67 -10.82 -11.91
CA ALA A 81 -1.23 -11.74 -10.87
C ALA A 81 -1.92 -13.11 -10.96
N THR A 82 -1.24 -14.15 -10.45
CA THR A 82 -1.85 -15.47 -10.20
C THR A 82 -1.59 -15.88 -8.75
N PRO A 83 -2.62 -16.01 -7.90
CA PRO A 83 -4.05 -15.80 -8.19
C PRO A 83 -4.37 -14.33 -8.52
N GLY A 84 -5.43 -14.10 -9.30
CA GLY A 84 -5.83 -12.77 -9.79
C GLY A 84 -6.53 -11.87 -8.75
N ASN A 85 -6.79 -12.39 -7.55
CA ASN A 85 -7.34 -11.63 -6.43
C ASN A 85 -6.55 -11.92 -5.15
N LEU A 86 -6.64 -11.02 -4.17
CA LEU A 86 -5.95 -11.10 -2.88
C LEU A 86 -6.30 -12.43 -2.17
N PRO A 87 -5.30 -13.26 -1.81
CA PRO A 87 -5.52 -14.41 -0.95
C PRO A 87 -6.24 -13.99 0.34
N SER A 88 -7.20 -14.80 0.79
CA SER A 88 -8.08 -14.48 1.93
C SER A 88 -8.91 -13.19 1.81
N GLY A 89 -8.87 -12.45 0.70
CA GLY A 89 -9.63 -11.20 0.54
C GLY A 89 -11.16 -11.37 0.64
N LYS A 90 -11.67 -12.60 0.49
CA LYS A 90 -13.08 -12.95 0.71
C LYS A 90 -13.53 -12.90 2.17
N SER A 91 -12.60 -12.86 3.14
CA SER A 91 -12.93 -12.76 4.56
C SER A 91 -13.08 -11.30 5.05
N LEU A 92 -12.78 -10.32 4.19
CA LEU A 92 -12.98 -8.90 4.48
C LEU A 92 -14.44 -8.52 4.24
N GLU A 93 -14.90 -7.45 4.90
CA GLU A 93 -16.24 -6.90 4.77
C GLU A 93 -16.18 -5.41 4.40
N PRO A 94 -16.54 -5.01 3.17
CA PRO A 94 -16.92 -5.89 2.05
C PRO A 94 -15.73 -6.72 1.53
N PRO A 95 -15.98 -7.84 0.81
CA PRO A 95 -14.91 -8.65 0.22
C PRO A 95 -13.98 -7.81 -0.66
N PHE A 96 -12.68 -8.10 -0.61
CA PHE A 96 -11.71 -7.50 -1.54
C PHE A 96 -11.81 -8.18 -2.91
N VAL A 97 -12.02 -7.37 -3.94
CA VAL A 97 -12.18 -7.77 -5.34
C VAL A 97 -11.22 -6.93 -6.18
N ALA A 98 -10.06 -7.51 -6.49
CA ALA A 98 -9.12 -6.84 -7.37
C ALA A 98 -9.79 -6.47 -8.71
N THR A 99 -9.65 -5.21 -9.11
CA THR A 99 -10.11 -4.70 -10.40
C THR A 99 -9.38 -5.44 -11.51
N GLU A 100 -10.12 -5.78 -12.58
CA GLU A 100 -9.53 -6.48 -13.72
C GLU A 100 -8.35 -5.69 -14.28
N GLY A 101 -7.22 -6.36 -14.47
CA GLY A 101 -5.98 -5.72 -14.89
C GLY A 101 -5.16 -5.07 -13.77
N PHE A 102 -5.69 -4.85 -12.56
CA PHE A 102 -4.93 -4.20 -11.47
C PHE A 102 -4.37 -5.17 -10.44
N SER A 103 -3.79 -6.25 -10.95
CA SER A 103 -3.07 -7.23 -10.15
C SER A 103 -1.68 -7.45 -10.71
N PHE A 104 -0.68 -7.44 -9.83
CA PHE A 104 0.73 -7.42 -10.17
C PHE A 104 1.43 -8.55 -9.44
N ASN A 105 2.35 -9.22 -10.13
CA ASN A 105 2.99 -10.40 -9.61
C ASN A 105 4.48 -10.40 -9.93
N SER A 106 5.28 -10.67 -8.90
CA SER A 106 6.72 -10.89 -9.01
C SER A 106 7.05 -12.05 -9.97
N GLN A 107 8.01 -11.83 -10.86
CA GLN A 107 8.44 -12.85 -11.82
C GLN A 107 9.33 -13.91 -11.16
N PRO A 108 9.31 -15.17 -11.63
CA PRO A 108 10.29 -16.16 -11.17
C PRO A 108 11.73 -15.69 -11.41
N PRO A 109 12.68 -16.01 -10.51
CA PRO A 109 12.49 -16.81 -9.30
C PRO A 109 11.89 -15.99 -8.14
N ARG A 110 10.99 -16.63 -7.38
CA ARG A 110 10.43 -16.06 -6.14
C ARG A 110 11.08 -16.75 -4.93
N PRO A 111 11.36 -16.04 -3.83
CA PRO A 111 10.98 -14.65 -3.52
C PRO A 111 11.88 -13.56 -4.13
N GLN A 112 12.97 -13.93 -4.82
CA GLN A 112 14.05 -13.01 -5.17
C GLN A 112 13.62 -11.80 -6.00
N SER A 113 12.62 -11.92 -6.87
CA SER A 113 12.13 -10.78 -7.69
C SER A 113 10.96 -10.00 -7.07
N GLY A 114 10.53 -10.32 -5.84
CA GLY A 114 9.53 -9.52 -5.12
C GLY A 114 10.10 -8.22 -4.58
N VAL A 115 9.37 -7.55 -3.69
CA VAL A 115 9.92 -6.41 -2.92
C VAL A 115 10.46 -6.95 -1.59
N ASN A 116 11.75 -7.25 -1.55
CA ASN A 116 12.45 -7.74 -0.35
C ASN A 116 12.91 -6.55 0.53
N PRO A 117 13.43 -6.79 1.75
CA PRO A 117 13.91 -5.71 2.61
C PRO A 117 14.93 -4.79 1.93
N GLY A 118 14.71 -3.48 2.02
CA GLY A 118 15.49 -2.43 1.37
C GLY A 118 15.14 -2.17 -0.10
N GLU A 119 14.15 -2.86 -0.66
CA GLU A 119 13.73 -2.72 -2.06
C GLU A 119 12.40 -1.96 -2.19
N TRP A 120 12.07 -1.54 -3.40
CA TRP A 120 10.82 -0.86 -3.72
C TRP A 120 10.29 -1.21 -5.11
N LEU A 121 8.97 -1.08 -5.28
CA LEU A 121 8.29 -1.15 -6.58
C LEU A 121 7.34 0.03 -6.70
N ARG A 122 7.33 0.71 -7.85
CA ARG A 122 6.36 1.77 -8.13
C ARG A 122 5.40 1.37 -9.23
N ILE A 123 4.11 1.55 -8.96
CA ILE A 123 3.04 1.41 -9.92
C ILE A 123 2.42 2.80 -10.14
N THR A 124 2.43 3.25 -11.39
CA THR A 124 1.89 4.54 -11.78
C THR A 124 0.57 4.34 -12.50
N PHE A 125 -0.45 5.05 -12.06
CA PHE A 125 -1.76 5.09 -12.70
C PHE A 125 -2.05 6.49 -13.24
N ASP A 126 -2.70 6.56 -14.40
CA ASP A 126 -3.41 7.74 -14.87
C ASP A 126 -4.72 7.89 -14.06
N ILE A 127 -5.07 9.13 -13.67
CA ILE A 127 -6.24 9.42 -12.82
C ILE A 127 -7.39 9.92 -13.70
N ASN A 128 -8.04 9.03 -14.48
CA ASN A 128 -9.14 9.20 -15.46
C ASN A 128 -10.00 10.48 -15.38
N GLY A 129 -9.42 11.67 -15.61
CA GLY A 129 -10.10 12.96 -15.42
C GLY A 129 -10.43 13.31 -13.95
N SER A 130 -10.02 12.49 -12.99
CA SER A 130 -10.18 12.74 -11.56
C SER A 130 -8.95 13.50 -11.01
N THR A 131 -8.86 13.66 -9.69
CA THR A 131 -7.78 14.42 -9.04
C THR A 131 -7.00 13.56 -8.07
N PHE A 132 -5.73 13.90 -7.84
CA PHE A 132 -4.94 13.26 -6.79
C PHE A 132 -5.64 13.31 -5.41
N ALA A 133 -6.33 14.41 -5.09
CA ALA A 133 -7.10 14.53 -3.85
C ALA A 133 -8.27 13.53 -3.78
N ALA A 134 -8.90 13.21 -4.91
CA ALA A 134 -9.95 12.18 -4.96
C ALA A 134 -9.37 10.77 -4.77
N VAL A 135 -8.16 10.50 -5.27
CA VAL A 135 -7.47 9.23 -5.01
C VAL A 135 -7.15 9.09 -3.52
N ILE A 136 -6.62 10.13 -2.89
CA ILE A 136 -6.37 10.14 -1.44
C ILE A 136 -7.67 9.93 -0.66
N ASN A 137 -8.75 10.65 -1.00
CA ASN A 137 -10.06 10.44 -0.38
C ASN A 137 -10.58 9.01 -0.57
N GLY A 138 -10.37 8.42 -1.75
CA GLY A 138 -10.72 7.03 -2.03
C GLY A 138 -10.02 6.04 -1.11
N LEU A 139 -8.71 6.25 -0.86
CA LEU A 139 -7.94 5.46 0.11
C LEU A 139 -8.45 5.68 1.54
N ASP A 140 -8.68 6.93 1.94
CA ASP A 140 -9.14 7.30 3.30
C ASP A 140 -10.56 6.80 3.62
N THR A 141 -11.37 6.55 2.60
CA THR A 141 -12.75 6.04 2.75
C THR A 141 -12.86 4.55 2.48
N GLY A 142 -11.79 3.90 2.01
CA GLY A 142 -11.80 2.50 1.57
C GLY A 142 -12.55 2.26 0.26
N ALA A 143 -12.86 3.32 -0.51
CA ALA A 143 -13.39 3.20 -1.88
C ALA A 143 -12.32 2.78 -2.90
N ILE A 144 -11.05 3.12 -2.62
CA ILE A 144 -9.88 2.49 -3.24
C ILE A 144 -9.20 1.68 -2.15
N ARG A 145 -8.98 0.39 -2.39
CA ARG A 145 -8.27 -0.49 -1.45
C ARG A 145 -7.06 -1.09 -2.13
N ILE A 146 -5.98 -1.21 -1.38
CA ILE A 146 -4.73 -1.81 -1.84
C ILE A 146 -4.49 -3.05 -0.99
N GLY A 147 -4.23 -4.18 -1.64
CA GLY A 147 -3.93 -5.44 -0.99
C GLY A 147 -2.59 -5.99 -1.45
N THR A 148 -1.86 -6.67 -0.56
CA THR A 148 -0.60 -7.33 -0.89
C THR A 148 -0.57 -8.77 -0.39
N HIS A 149 0.16 -9.62 -1.11
CA HIS A 149 0.50 -10.97 -0.63
C HIS A 149 1.99 -11.04 -0.34
N ILE A 150 2.30 -11.24 0.93
CA ILE A 150 3.65 -11.29 1.50
C ILE A 150 4.03 -12.75 1.65
N ILE A 151 5.22 -13.12 1.18
CA ILE A 151 5.73 -14.50 1.26
C ILE A 151 7.11 -14.52 1.91
N ALA A 152 7.62 -15.74 2.14
CA ALA A 152 8.97 -15.99 2.61
C ALA A 152 9.26 -15.33 3.97
N LEU A 153 8.25 -15.33 4.84
CA LEU A 153 8.44 -15.01 6.25
C LEU A 153 9.39 -16.05 6.89
N PRO A 154 10.04 -15.75 8.04
CA PRO A 154 11.11 -16.60 8.57
C PRO A 154 10.66 -18.03 8.96
N ASP A 155 9.38 -18.23 9.23
CA ASP A 155 8.77 -19.54 9.47
C ASP A 155 8.30 -20.26 8.20
N GLY A 156 8.59 -19.69 7.02
CA GLY A 156 8.17 -20.18 5.70
C GLY A 156 6.71 -19.86 5.35
N SER A 157 5.99 -19.12 6.20
CA SER A 157 4.59 -18.76 5.95
C SER A 157 4.44 -17.61 4.95
N SER A 158 3.17 -17.26 4.69
CA SER A 158 2.78 -16.13 3.86
C SER A 158 1.55 -15.48 4.45
N GLU A 159 1.42 -14.17 4.29
CA GLU A 159 0.29 -13.40 4.82
C GLU A 159 -0.29 -12.46 3.76
N SER A 160 -1.53 -12.06 3.98
CA SER A 160 -2.18 -11.02 3.21
C SER A 160 -2.34 -9.78 4.06
N ALA A 161 -2.02 -8.64 3.45
CA ALA A 161 -2.13 -7.33 4.07
C ALA A 161 -2.98 -6.39 3.22
N ILE A 162 -3.55 -5.38 3.85
CA ILE A 162 -4.27 -4.29 3.19
C ILE A 162 -3.78 -2.95 3.70
N VAL A 163 -3.90 -1.92 2.85
CA VAL A 163 -3.88 -0.55 3.36
C VAL A 163 -5.12 -0.34 4.22
N VAL A 164 -4.90 0.11 5.45
CA VAL A 164 -5.97 0.58 6.32
C VAL A 164 -6.06 2.09 6.18
N PRO A 165 -7.27 2.64 5.95
CA PRO A 165 -7.45 4.08 5.93
C PRO A 165 -6.89 4.68 7.21
N GLU A 166 -6.03 5.70 7.08
CA GLU A 166 -5.55 6.41 8.26
C GLU A 166 -6.79 6.90 9.03
N PRO A 167 -6.94 6.56 10.33
CA PRO A 167 -7.93 7.23 11.15
C PRO A 167 -7.63 8.72 11.00
N VAL A 168 -8.64 9.55 10.71
CA VAL A 168 -8.58 11.00 10.35
C VAL A 168 -7.93 11.88 11.45
N THR A 169 -6.79 11.47 11.98
CA THR A 169 -6.09 11.99 13.15
C THR A 169 -5.17 13.13 12.71
N ILE A 170 -5.65 13.94 11.78
CA ILE A 170 -5.02 15.21 11.46
C ILE A 170 -5.57 16.24 12.46
N ALA A 171 -4.66 16.71 13.34
CA ALA A 171 -4.70 17.99 14.07
C ALA A 171 -5.31 18.09 15.49
N LEU A 172 -5.23 17.09 16.37
CA LEU A 172 -5.42 17.35 17.82
C LEU A 172 -4.21 17.98 18.52
N LEU A 173 -3.02 17.95 17.90
CA LEU A 173 -1.84 18.67 18.41
C LEU A 173 -1.89 20.19 18.16
N GLY A 174 -2.82 20.69 17.33
CA GLY A 174 -2.96 22.12 17.03
C GLY A 174 -3.93 22.89 17.92
N LEU A 175 -4.93 22.24 18.53
CA LEU A 175 -5.98 22.91 19.30
C LEU A 175 -5.70 22.98 20.81
N GLY A 176 -4.83 22.11 21.34
CA GLY A 176 -4.40 22.18 22.75
C GLY A 176 -3.49 23.39 23.06
N GLY A 177 -2.71 23.87 22.07
CA GLY A 177 -1.77 24.99 22.25
C GLY A 177 -2.43 26.36 22.37
N LEU A 178 -3.58 26.58 21.72
CA LEU A 178 -4.28 27.87 21.74
C LEU A 178 -5.08 28.10 23.04
N ALA A 179 -5.43 27.05 23.77
CA ALA A 179 -6.09 27.18 25.07
C ALA A 179 -5.14 27.66 26.18
N LEU A 180 -3.83 27.44 26.06
CA LEU A 180 -2.83 27.82 27.06
C LEU A 180 -2.32 29.26 26.93
N ILE A 181 -2.51 29.92 25.78
CA ILE A 181 -2.05 31.30 25.55
C ILE A 181 -2.98 32.34 26.20
N ARG A 182 -4.21 31.97 26.59
CA ARG A 182 -5.18 32.92 27.17
C ARG A 182 -4.97 33.20 28.67
N ARG A 183 -4.00 32.59 29.34
CA ARG A 183 -3.82 32.70 30.81
C ARG A 183 -2.59 33.48 31.29
N ARG A 184 -1.97 34.31 30.44
CA ARG A 184 -0.88 35.22 30.84
C ARG A 184 -1.12 36.67 30.43
N ARG A 185 -2.25 37.23 30.84
CA ARG A 185 -2.42 38.69 31.02
C ARG A 185 -3.11 38.96 32.36
N LYS A 186 -2.30 39.08 33.40
CA LYS A 186 -2.52 39.93 34.58
C LYS A 186 -1.15 40.44 35.02
#